data_AF-A0A8F0HYT4-F1
#
_entry.id   AF-A0A8F0HYT4-F1
#
_cell.length_a   1.000
_cell.length_b   1.000
_cell.length_c   1.000
_cell.angle_alpha   90.00
_cell.angle_beta   90.00
_cell.angle_gamma   90.00
#
_symmetry.space_group_name_H-M   'P 1'
#
loop_
_entity.id
_entity.type
_entity.pdbx_description
1 polymer ?
#
loop_
_entity_poly.entity_id
_entity_poly.type
_entity_poly.pdbx_seq_one_letter_code
_entity_poly.pdbx_strand_id
1 'polypeptide(L)'
;MKNVIYDINTNILDNNILKQYIFKFFENRIRENPNKLYFVILKLRAKDTTSYKSLHKGLIINSTSFNNYIKYINNQLSLKSNYYTETVMDQIIFEYFEVPNNKLNYFKNKLVNFIDINIPNDIKFYDFSNSTITLKIPLNRNYESWVNILEGQYFFKDINNKIIFKYFLKGKLLLDFMDYDYNNKYFIREFDNQKYYIHKDNQSIDLITKEMETKYLNKVNRAKKSKNKIITFDIETILKDNIHIPYLYSMYDGTNKYSWFTNSPENLFKELLQSKYYGYSVYAHNLSRFDIIFIFKYISTLKNKYQITPIIKDGNIISLTIEKGKLIKITFKDSYLMLPSSLSKLAKQFKVDNKGIFPYKFINIIPLNYNGNVPDYNYFSNLSIEEYNNYNKSFSNNIWSLRDETIKYCEQDCKSLYQIINKFSKLIFKLFRINILKYPTLSSLAFAIYRSKFLGDAKIPLITGQIYDDLKLGYKFKIISGYLFDQGFIFENYVNELYEIKIT
;
A
#
# COMPACT_ATOMS: atom_id res chain seq x y z
N MET A 1 -22.90 -7.40 -31.20
CA MET A 1 -21.91 -6.62 -30.42
C MET A 1 -20.60 -7.38 -30.43
N LYS A 2 -19.48 -6.68 -30.64
CA LYS A 2 -18.13 -7.22 -30.47
C LYS A 2 -17.69 -6.96 -29.03
N ASN A 3 -16.85 -7.84 -28.48
CA ASN A 3 -16.31 -7.70 -27.13
C ASN A 3 -14.78 -7.63 -27.16
N VAL A 4 -14.21 -6.73 -26.38
CA VAL A 4 -12.78 -6.72 -26.06
C VAL A 4 -12.65 -6.94 -24.56
N ILE A 5 -11.95 -8.00 -24.17
CA ILE A 5 -11.75 -8.39 -22.77
C ILE A 5 -10.28 -8.19 -22.42
N TYR A 6 -10.05 -7.55 -21.28
CA TYR A 6 -8.74 -7.38 -20.70
C TYR A 6 -8.72 -7.98 -19.29
N ASP A 7 -7.85 -8.97 -19.07
CA ASP A 7 -7.60 -9.50 -17.73
C ASP A 7 -6.73 -8.53 -16.92
N ILE A 8 -7.12 -8.31 -15.66
CA ILE A 8 -6.43 -7.44 -14.71
C ILE A 8 -6.01 -8.23 -13.47
N ASN A 9 -4.72 -8.21 -13.16
CA ASN A 9 -4.13 -8.90 -12.00
C ASN A 9 -3.92 -7.96 -10.80
N THR A 10 -4.88 -7.07 -10.53
CA THR A 10 -4.75 -6.02 -9.52
C THR A 10 -5.85 -6.11 -8.47
N ASN A 11 -5.48 -6.02 -7.19
CA ASN A 11 -6.44 -6.16 -6.08
C ASN A 11 -7.46 -5.02 -5.98
N ILE A 12 -7.19 -3.86 -6.61
CA ILE A 12 -8.03 -2.65 -6.55
C ILE A 12 -8.00 -1.99 -7.94
N LEU A 13 -9.17 -1.67 -8.50
CA LEU A 13 -9.28 -0.91 -9.74
C LEU A 13 -9.06 0.58 -9.43
N ASP A 14 -8.00 1.17 -9.99
CA ASP A 14 -7.73 2.61 -9.89
C ASP A 14 -7.93 3.34 -11.24
N ASN A 15 -7.98 4.67 -11.18
CA ASN A 15 -8.19 5.52 -12.36
C ASN A 15 -7.07 5.37 -13.41
N ASN A 16 -5.84 5.04 -12.99
CA ASN A 16 -4.70 4.91 -13.90
C ASN A 16 -4.77 3.61 -14.70
N ILE A 17 -5.11 2.50 -14.03
CA ILE A 17 -5.37 1.19 -14.63
C ILE A 17 -6.49 1.35 -15.66
N LEU A 18 -7.62 1.96 -15.27
CA LEU A 18 -8.74 2.09 -16.19
C LEU A 18 -8.41 2.98 -17.39
N LYS A 19 -7.70 4.09 -17.17
CA LYS A 19 -7.20 4.96 -18.24
C LYS A 19 -6.30 4.21 -19.23
N GLN A 20 -5.42 3.34 -18.73
CA GLN A 20 -4.54 2.52 -19.57
C GLN A 20 -5.34 1.58 -20.49
N TYR A 21 -6.35 0.89 -19.96
CA TYR A 21 -7.16 -0.05 -20.75
C TYR A 21 -8.13 0.66 -21.69
N ILE A 22 -8.69 1.81 -21.30
CA ILE A 22 -9.47 2.66 -22.22
C ILE A 22 -8.59 3.15 -23.36
N PHE A 23 -7.35 3.57 -23.07
CA PHE A 23 -6.40 3.98 -24.12
C PHE A 23 -6.14 2.85 -25.12
N LYS A 24 -5.84 1.64 -24.63
CA LYS A 24 -5.68 0.44 -25.48
C LYS A 24 -6.91 0.16 -26.35
N PHE A 25 -8.11 0.28 -25.78
CA PHE A 25 -9.34 0.09 -26.53
C PHE A 25 -9.53 1.15 -27.63
N PHE A 26 -9.24 2.43 -27.33
CA PHE A 26 -9.32 3.51 -28.32
C PHE A 26 -8.34 3.33 -29.46
N GLU A 27 -7.07 3.04 -29.17
CA GLU A 27 -6.04 2.77 -30.18
C GLU A 27 -6.44 1.59 -31.08
N ASN A 28 -6.77 0.46 -30.46
CA ASN A 28 -6.91 -0.78 -31.19
C ASN A 28 -8.25 -0.94 -31.90
N ARG A 29 -9.28 -0.11 -31.62
CA ARG A 29 -10.64 -0.33 -32.16
C ARG A 29 -11.33 0.91 -32.69
N ILE A 30 -11.13 2.06 -32.03
CA ILE A 30 -11.85 3.29 -32.38
C ILE A 30 -11.04 4.12 -33.37
N ARG A 31 -9.72 4.23 -33.15
CA ARG A 31 -8.80 5.00 -34.01
C ARG A 31 -8.42 4.26 -35.29
N GLU A 32 -8.64 2.94 -35.37
CA GLU A 32 -8.51 2.17 -36.62
C GLU A 32 -9.40 2.75 -37.74
N ASN A 33 -10.55 3.34 -37.41
CA ASN A 33 -11.42 4.00 -38.39
C ASN A 33 -11.96 5.33 -37.84
N PRO A 34 -11.21 6.44 -37.98
CA PRO A 34 -11.47 7.67 -37.25
C PRO A 34 -12.76 8.40 -37.63
N ASN A 35 -13.33 8.10 -38.81
CA ASN A 35 -14.54 8.72 -39.34
C ASN A 35 -15.83 8.01 -38.89
N LYS A 36 -15.73 6.92 -38.13
CA LYS A 36 -16.88 6.11 -37.71
C LYS A 36 -17.31 6.43 -36.28
N LEU A 37 -18.60 6.26 -36.01
CA LEU A 37 -19.17 6.31 -34.67
C LEU A 37 -19.29 4.91 -34.11
N TYR A 38 -18.99 4.77 -32.83
CA TYR A 38 -19.06 3.51 -32.11
C TYR A 38 -19.97 3.64 -30.91
N PHE A 39 -20.89 2.70 -30.76
CA PHE A 39 -21.58 2.47 -29.51
C PHE A 39 -20.69 1.61 -28.62
N VAL A 40 -20.47 2.03 -27.37
CA VAL A 40 -19.58 1.34 -26.42
C VAL A 40 -20.23 1.23 -25.05
N ILE A 41 -20.11 0.06 -24.43
CA ILE A 41 -20.42 -0.19 -23.01
C ILE A 41 -19.15 -0.72 -22.34
N LEU A 42 -18.78 -0.10 -21.23
CA LEU A 42 -17.74 -0.60 -20.34
C LEU A 42 -18.36 -1.45 -19.22
N LYS A 43 -17.89 -2.68 -19.05
CA LYS A 43 -18.27 -3.62 -17.98
C LYS A 43 -17.05 -4.05 -17.17
N LEU A 44 -17.30 -4.40 -15.91
CA LEU A 44 -16.30 -4.91 -14.97
C LEU A 44 -16.79 -6.24 -14.38
N ARG A 45 -15.87 -7.21 -14.23
CA ARG A 45 -16.14 -8.48 -13.54
C ARG A 45 -15.40 -8.51 -12.20
N ALA A 46 -16.10 -8.94 -11.15
CA ALA A 46 -15.50 -9.21 -9.85
C ALA A 46 -15.01 -10.66 -9.78
N LYS A 47 -13.84 -10.86 -9.15
CA LYS A 47 -13.08 -12.12 -9.13
C LYS A 47 -13.85 -13.33 -8.59
N ASP A 48 -14.81 -13.12 -7.70
CA ASP A 48 -15.60 -14.18 -7.07
C ASP A 48 -17.02 -14.32 -7.67
N THR A 49 -17.26 -13.72 -8.83
CA THR A 49 -18.58 -13.73 -9.48
C THR A 49 -18.48 -14.00 -10.97
N THR A 50 -19.48 -14.70 -11.52
CA THR A 50 -19.66 -14.83 -12.98
C THR A 50 -20.41 -13.64 -13.58
N SER A 51 -20.87 -12.70 -12.75
CA SER A 51 -21.69 -11.57 -13.16
C SER A 51 -20.84 -10.35 -13.52
N TYR A 52 -21.25 -9.65 -14.57
CA TYR A 52 -20.62 -8.42 -15.03
C TYR A 52 -21.48 -7.23 -14.62
N LYS A 53 -20.86 -6.13 -14.17
CA LYS A 53 -21.56 -4.86 -13.96
C LYS A 53 -21.10 -3.82 -14.97
N SER A 54 -22.05 -3.23 -15.69
CA SER A 54 -21.79 -2.12 -16.60
C SER A 54 -21.56 -0.82 -15.82
N LEU A 55 -20.50 -0.09 -16.16
CA LEU A 55 -20.21 1.21 -15.56
C LEU A 55 -21.15 2.31 -16.10
N HIS A 56 -21.64 2.15 -17.32
CA HIS A 56 -22.64 3.00 -17.95
C HIS A 56 -23.48 2.16 -18.94
N LYS A 57 -24.57 2.72 -19.46
CA LYS A 57 -25.54 1.97 -20.30
C LYS A 57 -25.23 1.95 -21.80
N GLY A 58 -24.15 2.60 -22.21
CA GLY A 58 -23.83 2.80 -23.62
C GLY A 58 -23.52 4.27 -23.91
N LEU A 59 -22.46 4.51 -24.65
CA LEU A 59 -22.06 5.83 -25.12
C LEU A 59 -21.71 5.77 -26.60
N ILE A 60 -22.03 6.82 -27.33
CA ILE A 60 -21.53 6.99 -28.69
C ILE A 60 -20.23 7.77 -28.61
N ILE A 61 -19.17 7.20 -29.16
CA ILE A 61 -17.86 7.80 -29.21
C ILE A 61 -17.29 7.76 -30.63
N ASN A 62 -16.33 8.64 -30.87
CA ASN A 62 -15.47 8.66 -32.04
C ASN A 62 -13.99 8.75 -31.60
N SER A 63 -13.10 8.83 -32.58
CA SER A 63 -11.65 8.98 -32.38
C SER A 63 -11.25 10.16 -31.48
N THR A 64 -12.01 11.27 -31.49
CA THR A 64 -11.73 12.49 -30.71
C THR A 64 -12.33 12.47 -29.29
N SER A 65 -13.21 11.51 -28.99
CA SER A 65 -13.94 11.45 -27.73
C SER A 65 -13.11 10.99 -26.51
N PHE A 66 -11.83 10.63 -26.69
CA PHE A 66 -11.01 9.98 -25.65
C PHE A 66 -10.99 10.74 -24.31
N ASN A 67 -10.64 12.03 -24.33
CA ASN A 67 -10.52 12.82 -23.11
C ASN A 67 -11.87 12.98 -22.38
N ASN A 68 -12.94 13.21 -23.15
CA ASN A 68 -14.29 13.35 -22.59
C ASN A 68 -14.82 12.03 -22.05
N TYR A 69 -14.52 10.91 -22.73
CA TYR A 69 -14.85 9.58 -22.26
C TYR A 69 -14.14 9.26 -20.94
N ILE A 70 -12.83 9.52 -20.84
CA ILE A 70 -12.08 9.37 -19.59
C ILE A 70 -12.69 10.22 -18.46
N LYS A 71 -12.97 11.50 -18.72
CA LYS A 71 -13.57 12.41 -17.73
C LYS A 71 -14.91 11.89 -17.22
N TYR A 72 -15.77 11.40 -18.12
CA TYR A 72 -17.06 10.82 -17.75
C TYR A 72 -16.92 9.53 -16.95
N ILE A 73 -16.03 8.64 -17.36
CA ILE A 73 -15.78 7.38 -16.66
C ILE A 73 -15.24 7.64 -15.24
N ASN A 74 -14.33 8.60 -15.08
CA ASN A 74 -13.83 9.02 -13.76
C ASN A 74 -14.96 9.58 -12.89
N ASN A 75 -15.88 10.36 -13.45
CA ASN A 75 -17.04 10.86 -12.72
C ASN A 75 -18.03 9.73 -12.36
N GLN A 76 -18.23 8.75 -13.23
CA GLN A 76 -19.06 7.58 -12.92
C GLN A 76 -18.45 6.74 -11.78
N LEU A 77 -17.13 6.60 -11.74
CA LEU A 77 -16.43 5.91 -10.67
C LEU A 77 -16.50 6.69 -9.34
N SER A 78 -16.33 8.02 -9.36
CA SER A 78 -16.45 8.84 -8.15
C SER A 78 -17.86 8.82 -7.56
N LEU A 79 -18.89 8.68 -8.41
CA LEU A 79 -20.28 8.55 -7.97
C LEU A 79 -20.57 7.15 -7.40
N LYS A 80 -19.95 6.09 -7.94
CA LYS A 80 -20.23 4.68 -7.61
C LYS A 80 -19.17 4.03 -6.70
N SER A 81 -18.30 4.84 -6.08
CA SER A 81 -17.00 4.44 -5.55
C SER A 81 -17.02 3.18 -4.69
N ASN A 82 -17.98 3.03 -3.77
CA ASN A 82 -17.94 1.96 -2.76
C ASN A 82 -17.98 0.55 -3.35
N TYR A 83 -18.69 0.31 -4.47
CA TYR A 83 -18.73 -1.03 -5.07
C TYR A 83 -17.45 -1.35 -5.86
N TYR A 84 -16.92 -0.38 -6.59
CA TYR A 84 -15.85 -0.61 -7.56
C TYR A 84 -14.44 -0.47 -6.98
N THR A 85 -14.27 0.26 -5.88
CA THR A 85 -12.97 0.39 -5.20
C THR A 85 -12.72 -0.67 -4.12
N GLU A 86 -13.77 -1.33 -3.63
CA GLU A 86 -13.66 -2.35 -2.56
C GLU A 86 -13.74 -3.78 -3.06
N THR A 87 -14.25 -4.00 -4.28
CA THR A 87 -14.37 -5.33 -4.87
C THR A 87 -13.17 -5.61 -5.77
N VAL A 88 -12.53 -6.77 -5.59
CA VAL A 88 -11.44 -7.22 -6.44
C VAL A 88 -11.99 -7.51 -7.85
N MET A 89 -11.58 -6.70 -8.82
CA MET A 89 -11.95 -6.89 -10.22
C MET A 89 -10.88 -7.70 -10.94
N ASP A 90 -11.28 -8.64 -11.79
CA ASP A 90 -10.36 -9.48 -12.57
C ASP A 90 -10.47 -9.26 -14.08
N GLN A 91 -11.54 -8.62 -14.57
CA GLN A 91 -11.68 -8.28 -15.99
C GLN A 91 -12.31 -6.89 -16.25
N ILE A 92 -11.79 -6.24 -17.29
CA ILE A 92 -12.36 -5.04 -17.93
C ILE A 92 -12.84 -5.43 -19.32
N ILE A 93 -14.11 -5.14 -19.63
CA ILE A 93 -14.75 -5.58 -20.87
C ILE A 93 -15.38 -4.39 -21.58
N PHE A 94 -15.03 -4.20 -22.85
CA PHE A 94 -15.68 -3.25 -23.76
C PHE A 94 -16.59 -4.01 -24.72
N GLU A 95 -17.90 -3.83 -24.58
CA GLU A 95 -18.86 -4.29 -25.59
C GLU A 95 -19.15 -3.13 -26.54
N TYR A 96 -18.96 -3.34 -27.84
CA TYR A 96 -19.08 -2.26 -28.80
C TYR A 96 -19.57 -2.72 -30.17
N PHE A 97 -20.08 -1.77 -30.95
CA PHE A 97 -20.33 -1.97 -32.37
C PHE A 97 -20.24 -0.63 -33.11
N GLU A 98 -19.91 -0.70 -34.40
CA GLU A 98 -19.96 0.45 -35.30
C GLU A 98 -21.42 0.82 -35.56
N VAL A 99 -21.77 2.08 -35.35
CA VAL A 99 -23.13 2.57 -35.55
C VAL A 99 -23.42 2.64 -37.05
N PRO A 100 -24.41 1.89 -37.57
CA PRO A 100 -24.77 1.96 -38.98
C PRO A 100 -25.27 3.35 -39.37
N ASN A 101 -24.85 3.86 -40.53
CA ASN A 101 -25.23 5.20 -41.02
C ASN A 101 -26.75 5.42 -41.07
N ASN A 102 -27.53 4.38 -41.41
CA ASN A 102 -28.99 4.44 -41.45
C ASN A 102 -29.67 4.51 -40.06
N LYS A 103 -28.94 4.23 -38.97
CA LYS A 103 -29.42 4.32 -37.58
C LYS A 103 -28.76 5.47 -36.80
N LEU A 104 -27.97 6.32 -37.48
CA LEU A 104 -27.22 7.40 -36.85
C LEU A 104 -28.13 8.34 -36.02
N ASN A 105 -29.25 8.77 -36.60
CA ASN A 105 -30.20 9.67 -35.91
C ASN A 105 -30.92 8.99 -34.75
N TYR A 106 -31.27 7.70 -34.90
CA TYR A 106 -31.86 6.90 -33.82
C TYR A 106 -30.92 6.83 -32.61
N PHE A 107 -29.63 6.60 -32.83
CA PHE A 107 -28.65 6.52 -31.75
C PHE A 107 -28.28 7.91 -31.21
N LYS A 108 -28.13 8.92 -32.06
CA LYS A 108 -27.90 10.32 -31.64
C LYS A 108 -28.99 10.87 -30.73
N ASN A 109 -30.26 10.53 -30.98
CA ASN A 109 -31.39 11.04 -30.20
C ASN A 109 -31.67 10.25 -28.91
N LYS A 110 -31.15 9.01 -28.79
CA LYS A 110 -31.50 8.08 -27.70
C LYS A 110 -30.36 7.85 -26.71
N LEU A 111 -29.14 8.28 -27.03
CA LEU A 111 -27.93 8.07 -26.24
C LEU A 111 -27.12 9.35 -26.09
N VAL A 112 -26.34 9.44 -25.00
CA VAL A 112 -25.50 10.60 -24.69
C VAL A 112 -24.40 10.77 -25.74
N ASN A 113 -24.40 11.92 -26.42
CA ASN A 113 -23.26 12.42 -27.19
C ASN A 113 -22.39 13.30 -26.30
N PHE A 114 -21.07 13.09 -26.33
CA PHE A 114 -20.11 13.98 -25.66
C PHE A 114 -20.04 15.39 -26.25
N ILE A 115 -20.66 15.60 -27.41
CA ILE A 115 -20.60 16.85 -28.18
C ILE A 115 -21.52 17.93 -27.56
N ASP A 116 -22.52 17.54 -26.75
CA ASP A 116 -23.55 18.47 -26.23
C ASP A 116 -23.45 18.75 -24.71
N ILE A 117 -22.28 18.54 -24.09
CA ILE A 117 -22.10 18.84 -22.66
C ILE A 117 -21.87 20.33 -22.47
N ASN A 118 -22.95 21.12 -22.54
CA ASN A 118 -22.98 22.43 -21.90
C ASN A 118 -23.04 22.23 -20.37
N ILE A 119 -22.28 23.03 -19.62
CA ILE A 119 -22.32 23.08 -18.14
C ILE A 119 -23.22 24.26 -17.75
N PRO A 120 -24.42 24.05 -17.19
CA PRO A 120 -25.18 25.10 -16.54
C PRO A 120 -25.45 24.80 -15.06
N ASN A 121 -25.85 25.87 -14.37
CA ASN A 121 -26.25 26.01 -12.96
C ASN A 121 -27.49 25.18 -12.54
N ASP A 122 -27.79 24.06 -13.20
CA ASP A 122 -29.00 23.24 -13.01
C ASP A 122 -28.66 21.88 -12.34
N ILE A 123 -29.56 21.33 -11.52
CA ILE A 123 -29.45 19.93 -11.03
C ILE A 123 -29.79 18.99 -12.21
N LYS A 124 -28.80 18.25 -12.71
CA LYS A 124 -28.97 17.29 -13.81
C LYS A 124 -29.15 15.86 -13.30
N PHE A 125 -30.19 15.18 -13.76
CA PHE A 125 -30.46 13.77 -13.45
C PHE A 125 -30.02 12.85 -14.59
N TYR A 126 -29.53 11.65 -14.22
CA TYR A 126 -29.15 10.60 -15.16
C TYR A 126 -29.91 9.32 -14.78
N ASP A 127 -30.91 8.94 -15.59
CA ASP A 127 -31.59 7.65 -15.40
C ASP A 127 -30.66 6.50 -15.82
N PHE A 128 -30.51 5.52 -14.93
CA PHE A 128 -29.98 4.19 -15.20
C PHE A 128 -30.97 3.40 -16.06
N SER A 129 -31.37 3.96 -17.21
CA SER A 129 -32.67 3.82 -17.89
C SER A 129 -32.74 3.77 -19.42
N ASN A 130 -31.63 3.77 -20.17
CA ASN A 130 -31.64 3.78 -21.65
C ASN A 130 -32.19 5.04 -22.36
N SER A 131 -32.20 6.19 -21.70
CA SER A 131 -32.34 7.51 -22.35
C SER A 131 -31.99 8.58 -21.32
N THR A 132 -31.11 9.53 -21.66
CA THR A 132 -30.89 10.71 -20.82
C THR A 132 -32.14 11.58 -20.87
N ILE A 133 -32.96 11.49 -19.83
CA ILE A 133 -33.91 12.55 -19.53
C ILE A 133 -33.16 13.52 -18.64
N THR A 134 -32.68 14.62 -19.23
CA THR A 134 -32.18 15.75 -18.43
C THR A 134 -33.40 16.46 -17.87
N LEU A 135 -33.85 16.05 -16.69
CA LEU A 135 -34.89 16.76 -15.96
C LEU A 135 -34.27 18.03 -15.37
N LYS A 136 -34.68 19.19 -15.88
CA LYS A 136 -34.40 20.46 -15.22
C LYS A 136 -35.39 20.63 -14.09
N ILE A 137 -34.93 20.40 -12.85
CA ILE A 137 -35.79 20.58 -11.69
C ILE A 137 -35.72 22.02 -11.23
N PRO A 138 -36.85 22.71 -11.08
CA PRO A 138 -36.86 24.08 -10.59
C PRO A 138 -36.23 24.20 -9.20
N LEU A 139 -35.48 25.27 -8.99
CA LEU A 139 -34.79 25.61 -7.74
C LEU A 139 -35.69 26.42 -6.79
N ASN A 140 -36.98 26.08 -6.77
CA ASN A 140 -37.99 26.65 -5.87
C ASN A 140 -38.84 25.52 -5.25
N ARG A 141 -39.72 25.86 -4.31
CA ARG A 141 -40.66 24.91 -3.67
C ARG A 141 -42.11 25.11 -4.14
N ASN A 142 -42.34 25.83 -5.24
CA ASN A 142 -43.68 26.01 -5.81
C ASN A 142 -44.00 24.83 -6.75
N TYR A 143 -44.29 23.66 -6.18
CA TYR A 143 -44.49 22.42 -6.95
C TYR A 143 -45.70 22.47 -7.90
N GLU A 144 -46.68 23.33 -7.64
CA GLU A 144 -47.82 23.57 -8.54
C GLU A 144 -47.37 24.24 -9.84
N SER A 145 -46.35 25.11 -9.80
CA SER A 145 -45.79 25.73 -11.00
C SER A 145 -45.04 24.75 -11.91
N TRP A 146 -44.82 23.51 -11.46
CA TRP A 146 -44.01 22.51 -12.18
C TRP A 146 -44.82 21.68 -13.17
N VAL A 147 -46.16 21.82 -13.19
CA VAL A 147 -47.09 21.11 -14.11
C VAL A 147 -46.62 21.22 -15.56
N ASN A 148 -46.16 22.40 -15.98
CA ASN A 148 -45.78 22.67 -17.36
C ASN A 148 -44.33 22.24 -17.70
N ILE A 149 -43.57 21.76 -16.69
CA ILE A 149 -42.15 21.45 -16.82
C ILE A 149 -41.93 19.92 -16.88
N LEU A 150 -42.83 19.14 -16.30
CA LEU A 150 -42.67 17.69 -16.15
C LEU A 150 -43.73 16.93 -16.98
N GLU A 151 -43.32 16.22 -18.03
CA GLU A 151 -44.20 15.45 -18.94
C GLU A 151 -44.79 14.15 -18.33
N GLY A 152 -44.81 14.00 -17.00
CA GLY A 152 -45.19 12.76 -16.32
C GLY A 152 -46.05 12.97 -15.07
N GLN A 153 -46.33 11.89 -14.35
CA GLN A 153 -47.07 11.95 -13.09
C GLN A 153 -46.10 12.31 -11.97
N TYR A 154 -46.46 13.25 -11.11
CA TYR A 154 -45.72 13.53 -9.89
C TYR A 154 -46.67 13.63 -8.72
N PHE A 155 -46.13 13.38 -7.53
CA PHE A 155 -46.82 13.66 -6.29
C PHE A 155 -45.84 14.30 -5.32
N PHE A 156 -46.36 15.19 -4.49
CA PHE A 156 -45.63 15.70 -3.35
C PHE A 156 -46.51 15.62 -2.10
N LYS A 157 -45.88 15.37 -0.95
CA LYS A 157 -46.56 15.29 0.34
C LYS A 157 -45.73 16.00 1.39
N ASP A 158 -46.38 16.87 2.15
CA ASP A 158 -45.79 17.44 3.36
C ASP A 158 -45.89 16.45 4.52
N ILE A 159 -44.77 16.20 5.17
CA ILE A 159 -44.64 15.43 6.39
C ILE A 159 -43.71 16.20 7.33
N ASN A 160 -44.25 16.79 8.40
CA ASN A 160 -43.48 17.48 9.43
C ASN A 160 -42.54 18.57 8.88
N ASN A 161 -43.04 19.48 8.04
CA ASN A 161 -42.28 20.54 7.36
C ASN A 161 -41.21 20.02 6.37
N LYS A 162 -41.33 18.77 5.94
CA LYS A 162 -40.51 18.17 4.89
C LYS A 162 -41.41 17.74 3.75
N ILE A 163 -41.12 18.22 2.56
CA ILE A 163 -41.87 17.88 1.36
C ILE A 163 -41.14 16.76 0.64
N ILE A 164 -41.78 15.59 0.61
CA ILE A 164 -41.30 14.47 -0.19
C ILE A 164 -41.89 14.63 -1.60
N PHE A 165 -41.03 14.68 -2.61
CA PHE A 165 -41.42 14.78 -4.01
C PHE A 165 -41.03 13.52 -4.75
N LYS A 166 -41.97 12.93 -5.49
CA LYS A 166 -41.71 11.80 -6.36
C LYS A 166 -42.25 12.05 -7.77
N TYR A 167 -41.46 11.69 -8.77
CA TYR A 167 -41.84 11.79 -10.17
C TYR A 167 -41.73 10.45 -10.90
N PHE A 168 -42.77 10.15 -11.67
CA PHE A 168 -42.98 8.93 -12.40
C PHE A 168 -43.19 9.22 -13.87
N LEU A 169 -42.50 8.47 -14.72
CA LEU A 169 -42.73 8.49 -16.16
C LEU A 169 -43.10 7.08 -16.60
N LYS A 170 -44.25 6.94 -17.26
CA LYS A 170 -44.77 5.64 -17.75
C LYS A 170 -44.80 4.57 -16.65
N GLY A 171 -45.23 4.95 -15.44
CA GLY A 171 -45.34 4.05 -14.27
C GLY A 171 -44.02 3.74 -13.55
N LYS A 172 -42.88 4.27 -14.00
CA LYS A 172 -41.58 4.07 -13.36
C LYS A 172 -41.16 5.29 -12.55
N LEU A 173 -40.79 5.08 -11.28
CA LEU A 173 -40.17 6.11 -10.44
C LEU A 173 -38.82 6.54 -11.05
N LEU A 174 -38.71 7.82 -11.42
CA LEU A 174 -37.50 8.40 -11.97
C LEU A 174 -36.77 9.31 -10.98
N LEU A 175 -37.49 9.84 -10.00
CA LEU A 175 -36.95 10.80 -9.07
C LEU A 175 -37.68 10.73 -7.74
N ASP A 176 -36.91 10.79 -6.65
CA ASP A 176 -37.38 10.82 -5.27
C ASP A 176 -36.45 11.73 -4.47
N PHE A 177 -36.93 12.87 -3.98
CA PHE A 177 -36.15 13.80 -3.14
C PHE A 177 -37.02 14.39 -2.04
N MET A 178 -36.36 15.01 -1.06
CA MET A 178 -36.99 15.67 0.06
C MET A 178 -36.54 17.13 0.16
N ASP A 179 -37.47 18.06 0.23
CA ASP A 179 -37.18 19.48 0.47
C ASP A 179 -37.59 19.89 1.89
N TYR A 180 -36.77 20.71 2.55
CA TYR A 180 -37.08 21.27 3.87
C TYR A 180 -36.38 22.60 4.09
N ASP A 181 -36.94 23.45 4.95
CA ASP A 181 -36.29 24.72 5.29
C ASP A 181 -35.06 24.50 6.16
N TYR A 182 -33.97 25.18 5.80
CA TYR A 182 -32.76 25.22 6.61
C TYR A 182 -32.72 26.49 7.46
N ASN A 183 -32.98 27.64 6.84
CA ASN A 183 -33.12 28.93 7.50
C ASN A 183 -33.93 29.90 6.62
N ASN A 184 -33.95 31.19 6.97
CA ASN A 184 -34.67 32.22 6.21
C ASN A 184 -34.14 32.41 4.79
N LYS A 185 -32.87 32.07 4.54
CA LYS A 185 -32.18 32.27 3.26
C LYS A 185 -32.20 31.03 2.37
N TYR A 186 -32.19 29.83 2.97
CA TYR A 186 -32.00 28.56 2.28
C TYR A 186 -33.09 27.56 2.58
N PHE A 187 -33.48 26.81 1.56
CA PHE A 187 -34.05 25.47 1.75
C PHE A 187 -33.05 24.42 1.26
N ILE A 188 -33.12 23.22 1.83
CA ILE A 188 -32.30 22.09 1.40
C ILE A 188 -33.17 21.18 0.55
N ARG A 189 -32.63 20.79 -0.60
CA ARG A 189 -33.10 19.63 -1.37
C ARG A 189 -32.17 18.46 -1.12
N GLU A 190 -32.69 17.41 -0.54
CA GLU A 190 -31.97 16.19 -0.22
C GLU A 190 -32.35 15.08 -1.21
N PHE A 191 -31.36 14.60 -1.96
CA PHE A 191 -31.50 13.56 -2.95
C PHE A 191 -30.41 12.52 -2.74
N ASP A 192 -30.81 11.27 -2.51
CA ASP A 192 -29.91 10.17 -2.17
C ASP A 192 -29.00 10.54 -0.97
N ASN A 193 -27.67 10.64 -1.15
CA ASN A 193 -26.73 11.08 -0.13
C ASN A 193 -26.23 12.52 -0.31
N GLN A 194 -26.89 13.32 -1.15
CA GLN A 194 -26.51 14.69 -1.47
C GLN A 194 -27.55 15.69 -0.97
N LYS A 195 -27.06 16.79 -0.41
CA LYS A 195 -27.87 17.94 0.02
C LYS A 195 -27.46 19.16 -0.78
N TYR A 196 -28.44 19.79 -1.40
CA TYR A 196 -28.31 21.00 -2.20
C TYR A 196 -28.90 22.16 -1.41
N TYR A 197 -28.07 23.15 -1.08
CA TYR A 197 -28.50 24.34 -0.38
C TYR A 197 -28.92 25.39 -1.41
N ILE A 198 -30.23 25.57 -1.51
CA ILE A 198 -30.84 26.42 -2.54
C ILE A 198 -31.31 27.72 -1.90
N HIS A 199 -30.80 28.83 -2.43
CA HIS A 199 -31.13 30.16 -1.96
C HIS A 199 -32.53 30.56 -2.43
N LYS A 200 -33.39 30.99 -1.50
CA LYS A 200 -34.82 31.21 -1.75
C LYS A 200 -35.10 32.35 -2.74
N ASP A 201 -34.36 33.46 -2.63
CA ASP A 201 -34.64 34.67 -3.42
C ASP A 201 -34.16 34.59 -4.87
N ASN A 202 -32.89 34.22 -5.08
CA ASN A 202 -32.28 34.18 -6.41
C ASN A 202 -32.31 32.79 -7.07
N GLN A 203 -32.81 31.77 -6.36
CA GLN A 203 -32.93 30.40 -6.82
C GLN A 203 -31.58 29.79 -7.29
N SER A 204 -30.46 30.11 -6.62
CA SER A 204 -29.13 29.52 -6.88
C SER A 204 -28.79 28.36 -5.94
N ILE A 205 -27.94 27.45 -6.41
CA ILE A 205 -27.30 26.42 -5.56
C ILE A 205 -25.99 27.01 -5.03
N ASP A 206 -25.93 27.28 -3.74
CA ASP A 206 -24.76 27.91 -3.11
C ASP A 206 -23.79 26.87 -2.51
N LEU A 207 -24.31 25.70 -2.11
CA LEU A 207 -23.52 24.62 -1.52
C LEU A 207 -24.10 23.26 -1.88
N ILE A 208 -23.23 22.30 -2.17
CA ILE A 208 -23.56 20.89 -2.32
C ILE A 208 -22.72 20.11 -1.31
N THR A 209 -23.38 19.36 -0.43
CA THR A 209 -22.70 18.43 0.49
C THR A 209 -23.07 17.00 0.15
N LYS A 210 -22.12 16.08 0.22
CA LYS A 210 -22.35 14.64 0.01
C LYS A 210 -21.91 13.86 1.24
N GLU A 211 -22.79 13.03 1.78
CA GLU A 211 -22.43 12.07 2.82
C GLU A 211 -21.71 10.87 2.18
N MET A 212 -20.49 10.59 2.67
CA MET A 212 -19.66 9.50 2.16
C MET A 212 -19.47 8.47 3.26
N GLU A 213 -19.85 7.22 2.98
CA GLU A 213 -19.47 6.09 3.83
C GLU A 213 -17.95 5.92 3.76
N THR A 214 -17.29 5.88 4.92
CA THR A 214 -15.86 5.66 5.03
C THR A 214 -15.55 4.65 6.12
N LYS A 215 -14.51 3.85 5.89
CA LYS A 215 -13.94 2.99 6.93
C LYS A 215 -13.11 3.85 7.87
N TYR A 216 -13.12 3.51 9.14
CA TYR A 216 -12.31 4.19 10.14
C TYR A 216 -11.04 3.40 10.44
N LEU A 217 -10.02 4.10 10.91
CA LEU A 217 -8.80 3.48 11.36
C LEU A 217 -9.09 2.54 12.54
N ASN A 218 -8.84 1.24 12.33
CA ASN A 218 -9.16 0.23 13.34
C ASN A 218 -8.15 0.23 14.50
N LYS A 219 -8.64 0.02 15.73
CA LYS A 219 -7.79 -0.27 16.89
C LYS A 219 -6.97 -1.55 16.68
N VAL A 220 -5.77 -1.60 17.26
CA VAL A 220 -4.93 -2.81 17.28
C VAL A 220 -5.03 -3.47 18.65
N ASN A 221 -5.35 -4.76 18.67
CA ASN A 221 -5.45 -5.52 19.91
C ASN A 221 -4.08 -5.75 20.56
N ARG A 222 -4.01 -5.54 21.87
CA ARG A 222 -2.84 -5.84 22.70
C ARG A 222 -2.62 -7.35 22.80
N ALA A 223 -1.37 -7.77 22.72
CA ALA A 223 -0.99 -9.16 22.82
C ALA A 223 -1.05 -9.64 24.29
N LYS A 224 -1.72 -10.78 24.52
CA LYS A 224 -1.84 -11.38 25.86
C LYS A 224 -0.51 -11.96 26.37
N LYS A 225 0.27 -12.59 25.48
CA LYS A 225 1.53 -13.27 25.81
C LYS A 225 2.64 -12.80 24.88
N SER A 226 3.86 -12.75 25.41
CA SER A 226 5.06 -12.64 24.60
C SER A 226 5.52 -14.05 24.21
N LYS A 227 5.61 -14.31 22.91
CA LYS A 227 6.30 -15.49 22.36
C LYS A 227 7.28 -14.98 21.33
N ASN A 228 8.56 -15.10 21.66
CA ASN A 228 9.65 -14.72 20.76
C ASN A 228 10.07 -15.96 19.98
N LYS A 229 9.53 -16.07 18.76
CA LYS A 229 9.95 -17.07 17.77
C LYS A 229 10.90 -16.39 16.79
N ILE A 230 12.16 -16.30 17.18
CA ILE A 230 13.20 -15.55 16.47
C ILE A 230 14.28 -16.54 16.06
N ILE A 231 14.72 -16.44 14.82
CA ILE A 231 15.99 -16.99 14.33
C ILE A 231 16.76 -15.81 13.75
N THR A 232 18.07 -15.84 13.87
CA THR A 232 18.95 -14.89 13.17
C THR A 232 19.90 -15.65 12.27
N PHE A 233 20.26 -15.07 11.15
CA PHE A 233 21.29 -15.61 10.27
C PHE A 233 22.16 -14.48 9.73
N ASP A 234 23.33 -14.87 9.24
CA ASP A 234 24.32 -13.98 8.66
C ASP A 234 25.09 -14.71 7.55
N ILE A 235 25.60 -13.96 6.58
CA ILE A 235 26.31 -14.48 5.42
C ILE A 235 27.66 -13.78 5.29
N GLU A 236 28.74 -14.55 5.32
CA GLU A 236 30.06 -14.02 5.01
C GLU A 236 30.38 -14.20 3.52
N THR A 237 30.98 -13.17 2.94
CA THR A 237 31.31 -13.11 1.51
C THR A 237 32.77 -12.73 1.29
N ILE A 238 33.36 -13.26 0.23
CA ILE A 238 34.64 -12.79 -0.32
C ILE A 238 34.36 -11.93 -1.55
N LEU A 239 35.27 -11.00 -1.84
CA LEU A 239 35.20 -10.19 -3.05
C LEU A 239 36.15 -10.78 -4.10
N LYS A 240 35.61 -11.40 -5.15
CA LYS A 240 36.38 -11.94 -6.28
C LYS A 240 35.92 -11.26 -7.56
N ASP A 241 36.83 -10.63 -8.28
CA ASP A 241 36.53 -9.91 -9.52
C ASP A 241 35.40 -8.86 -9.36
N ASN A 242 35.41 -8.13 -8.24
CA ASN A 242 34.36 -7.19 -7.82
C ASN A 242 32.96 -7.81 -7.61
N ILE A 243 32.88 -9.13 -7.51
CA ILE A 243 31.64 -9.87 -7.23
C ILE A 243 31.72 -10.45 -5.82
N HIS A 244 30.70 -10.20 -5.02
CA HIS A 244 30.56 -10.84 -3.71
C HIS A 244 30.15 -12.31 -3.91
N ILE A 245 30.95 -13.21 -3.36
CA ILE A 245 30.67 -14.66 -3.37
C ILE A 245 30.52 -15.12 -1.92
N PRO A 246 29.37 -15.66 -1.53
CA PRO A 246 29.20 -16.22 -0.18
C PRO A 246 30.11 -17.43 0.00
N TYR A 247 30.65 -17.60 1.20
CA TYR A 247 31.47 -18.77 1.55
C TYR A 247 31.14 -19.37 2.92
N LEU A 248 30.33 -18.68 3.72
CA LEU A 248 29.83 -19.17 4.99
C LEU A 248 28.42 -18.62 5.23
N TYR A 249 27.55 -19.51 5.70
CA TYR A 249 26.23 -19.17 6.22
C TYR A 249 26.17 -19.63 7.66
N SER A 250 25.75 -18.75 8.57
CA SER A 250 25.51 -19.11 9.97
C SER A 250 24.11 -18.73 10.39
N MET A 251 23.55 -19.48 11.33
CA MET A 251 22.29 -19.13 11.99
C MET A 251 22.29 -19.48 13.48
N TYR A 252 21.44 -18.78 14.23
CA TYR A 252 21.20 -19.02 15.65
C TYR A 252 19.70 -18.99 15.94
N ASP A 253 19.17 -20.07 16.51
CA ASP A 253 17.73 -20.22 16.82
C ASP A 253 17.36 -19.76 18.25
N GLY A 254 18.33 -19.27 19.01
CA GLY A 254 18.20 -18.92 20.43
C GLY A 254 18.73 -19.99 21.39
N THR A 255 19.06 -21.18 20.89
CA THR A 255 19.61 -22.31 21.65
C THR A 255 20.84 -22.86 20.94
N ASN A 256 20.68 -23.28 19.67
CA ASN A 256 21.70 -23.91 18.85
C ASN A 256 22.25 -22.94 17.82
N LYS A 257 23.55 -23.08 17.56
CA LYS A 257 24.27 -22.41 16.49
C LYS A 257 24.51 -23.40 15.35
N TYR A 258 24.38 -22.94 14.13
CA TYR A 258 24.61 -23.74 12.92
C TYR A 258 25.45 -22.92 11.96
N SER A 259 26.44 -23.55 11.36
CA SER A 259 27.38 -22.91 10.43
C SER A 259 27.72 -23.86 9.29
N TRP A 260 27.61 -23.38 8.07
CA TRP A 260 27.90 -24.15 6.85
C TRP A 260 28.88 -23.38 5.99
N PHE A 261 30.12 -23.89 5.94
CA PHE A 261 31.17 -23.33 5.11
C PHE A 261 30.97 -23.76 3.65
N THR A 262 30.12 -23.01 2.94
CA THR A 262 29.66 -23.30 1.57
C THR A 262 29.24 -22.01 0.88
N ASN A 263 29.25 -22.02 -0.45
CA ASN A 263 28.72 -20.93 -1.28
C ASN A 263 27.23 -21.09 -1.63
N SER A 264 26.57 -22.15 -1.14
CA SER A 264 25.18 -22.46 -1.42
C SER A 264 24.31 -22.27 -0.17
N PRO A 265 23.14 -21.59 -0.28
CA PRO A 265 22.23 -21.42 0.85
C PRO A 265 21.42 -22.69 1.17
N GLU A 266 21.60 -23.79 0.45
CA GLU A 266 20.77 -24.99 0.56
C GLU A 266 20.70 -25.55 1.99
N ASN A 267 21.83 -25.63 2.70
CA ASN A 267 21.86 -26.16 4.06
C ASN A 267 21.12 -25.25 5.06
N LEU A 268 21.25 -23.93 4.89
CA LEU A 268 20.47 -22.95 5.66
C LEU A 268 18.97 -23.19 5.48
N PHE A 269 18.50 -23.38 4.25
CA PHE A 269 17.07 -23.63 4.01
C PHE A 269 16.61 -25.01 4.45
N LYS A 270 17.46 -26.05 4.35
CA LYS A 270 17.16 -27.39 4.90
C LYS A 270 16.92 -27.33 6.41
N GLU A 271 17.66 -26.48 7.13
CA GLU A 271 17.47 -26.27 8.55
C GLU A 271 16.25 -25.37 8.85
N LEU A 272 16.11 -24.23 8.15
CA LEU A 272 15.02 -23.28 8.36
C LEU A 272 13.63 -23.85 8.02
N LEU A 273 13.52 -24.71 7.02
CA LEU A 273 12.25 -25.26 6.53
C LEU A 273 11.81 -26.53 7.28
N GLN A 274 12.09 -26.58 8.58
CA GLN A 274 11.62 -27.62 9.50
C GLN A 274 10.35 -27.19 10.24
N SER A 275 9.47 -28.15 10.54
CA SER A 275 8.19 -27.89 11.25
C SER A 275 8.37 -27.28 12.65
N LYS A 276 9.51 -27.56 13.32
CA LYS A 276 9.85 -26.97 14.63
C LYS A 276 9.93 -25.43 14.58
N TYR A 277 10.24 -24.87 13.41
CA TYR A 277 10.32 -23.42 13.18
C TYR A 277 9.02 -22.81 12.63
N TYR A 278 7.88 -23.51 12.73
CA TYR A 278 6.59 -22.95 12.32
C TYR A 278 6.27 -21.64 13.06
N GLY A 279 6.02 -20.59 12.29
CA GLY A 279 5.71 -19.23 12.74
C GLY A 279 6.90 -18.42 13.23
N TYR A 280 8.14 -18.82 12.93
CA TYR A 280 9.34 -18.06 13.29
C TYR A 280 9.60 -16.88 12.34
N SER A 281 10.11 -15.80 12.91
CA SER A 281 10.70 -14.69 12.17
C SER A 281 12.21 -14.88 12.07
N VAL A 282 12.74 -14.90 10.85
CA VAL A 282 14.16 -15.06 10.54
C VAL A 282 14.73 -13.68 10.21
N TYR A 283 15.66 -13.19 11.00
CA TYR A 283 16.27 -11.87 10.81
C TYR A 283 17.70 -11.97 10.29
N ALA A 284 18.04 -11.14 9.32
CA ALA A 284 19.42 -10.75 9.04
C ALA A 284 19.56 -9.23 9.23
N HIS A 285 20.79 -8.77 9.39
CA HIS A 285 21.07 -7.35 9.55
C HIS A 285 21.36 -6.72 8.19
N ASN A 286 20.50 -5.80 7.75
CA ASN A 286 20.54 -5.22 6.41
C ASN A 286 20.15 -6.21 5.29
N LEU A 287 19.25 -7.16 5.61
CA LEU A 287 18.75 -8.18 4.70
C LEU A 287 18.32 -7.60 3.34
N SER A 288 17.50 -6.54 3.37
CA SER A 288 16.80 -6.04 2.18
C SER A 288 17.74 -5.47 1.11
N ARG A 289 18.95 -5.07 1.50
CA ARG A 289 19.96 -4.49 0.61
C ARG A 289 21.11 -5.43 0.28
N PHE A 290 21.33 -6.48 1.08
CA PHE A 290 22.51 -7.35 0.94
C PHE A 290 22.14 -8.83 0.93
N ASP A 291 21.89 -9.43 2.09
CA ASP A 291 21.77 -10.90 2.23
C ASP A 291 20.71 -11.52 1.31
N ILE A 292 19.61 -10.80 1.07
CA ILE A 292 18.50 -11.30 0.25
C ILE A 292 18.98 -11.66 -1.16
N ILE A 293 19.97 -10.96 -1.70
CA ILE A 293 20.49 -11.15 -3.06
C ILE A 293 21.11 -12.55 -3.20
N PHE A 294 21.85 -13.02 -2.19
CA PHE A 294 22.53 -14.32 -2.21
C PHE A 294 21.57 -15.49 -2.03
N ILE A 295 20.42 -15.29 -1.38
CA ILE A 295 19.41 -16.33 -1.17
C ILE A 295 18.27 -16.29 -2.19
N PHE A 296 18.10 -15.19 -2.93
CA PHE A 296 16.96 -14.95 -3.83
C PHE A 296 16.85 -16.02 -4.92
N LYS A 297 17.97 -16.35 -5.59
CA LYS A 297 18.00 -17.39 -6.63
C LYS A 297 17.54 -18.74 -6.07
N TYR A 298 17.98 -19.11 -4.88
CA TYR A 298 17.57 -20.35 -4.24
C TYR A 298 16.09 -20.34 -3.87
N ILE A 299 15.59 -19.25 -3.28
CA ILE A 299 14.17 -19.06 -2.97
C ILE A 299 13.29 -19.26 -4.22
N SER A 300 13.72 -18.78 -5.39
CA SER A 300 12.95 -18.95 -6.62
C SER A 300 12.73 -20.42 -6.98
N THR A 301 13.69 -21.31 -6.69
CA THR A 301 13.56 -22.76 -6.91
C THR A 301 12.54 -23.44 -6.01
N LEU A 302 12.21 -22.81 -4.87
CA LEU A 302 11.26 -23.33 -3.88
C LEU A 302 9.80 -23.10 -4.28
N LYS A 303 9.52 -22.24 -5.26
CA LYS A 303 8.15 -21.81 -5.64
C LYS A 303 7.22 -22.97 -6.02
N ASN A 304 7.75 -24.08 -6.54
CA ASN A 304 6.95 -25.26 -6.89
C ASN A 304 6.49 -26.06 -5.67
N LYS A 305 7.14 -25.89 -4.51
CA LYS A 305 6.88 -26.64 -3.27
C LYS A 305 6.27 -25.79 -2.16
N TYR A 306 6.44 -24.48 -2.23
CA TYR A 306 6.08 -23.52 -1.19
C TYR A 306 5.39 -22.29 -1.78
N GLN A 307 4.43 -21.76 -1.03
CA GLN A 307 3.88 -20.44 -1.28
C GLN A 307 4.87 -19.40 -0.77
N ILE A 308 5.25 -18.46 -1.63
CA ILE A 308 6.24 -17.41 -1.34
C ILE A 308 5.57 -16.06 -1.53
N THR A 309 5.50 -15.27 -0.46
CA THR A 309 4.83 -13.96 -0.44
C THR A 309 5.78 -12.86 0.01
N PRO A 310 6.34 -12.06 -0.92
CA PRO A 310 7.18 -10.92 -0.58
C PRO A 310 6.35 -9.69 -0.20
N ILE A 311 6.92 -8.84 0.66
CA ILE A 311 6.52 -7.45 0.84
C ILE A 311 7.63 -6.60 0.23
N ILE A 312 7.28 -5.86 -0.82
CA ILE A 312 8.22 -5.02 -1.58
C ILE A 312 7.92 -3.56 -1.29
N LYS A 313 8.96 -2.79 -1.00
CA LYS A 313 8.89 -1.33 -0.83
C LYS A 313 10.06 -0.69 -1.57
N ASP A 314 9.75 0.27 -2.45
CA ASP A 314 10.75 1.02 -3.22
C ASP A 314 11.76 0.10 -3.94
N GLY A 315 11.25 -0.98 -4.55
CA GLY A 315 12.05 -2.00 -5.25
C GLY A 315 12.76 -3.02 -4.36
N ASN A 316 12.76 -2.85 -3.03
CA ASN A 316 13.45 -3.74 -2.10
C ASN A 316 12.48 -4.73 -1.42
N ILE A 317 12.90 -5.99 -1.27
CA ILE A 317 12.16 -7.00 -0.50
C ILE A 317 12.45 -6.76 0.98
N ILE A 318 11.50 -6.13 1.68
CA ILE A 318 11.65 -5.79 3.10
C ILE A 318 11.22 -6.93 4.03
N SER A 319 10.41 -7.86 3.52
CA SER A 319 10.03 -9.09 4.20
C SER A 319 9.59 -10.14 3.19
N LEU A 320 9.78 -11.43 3.51
CA LEU A 320 9.41 -12.53 2.65
C LEU A 320 8.87 -13.68 3.50
N THR A 321 7.65 -14.13 3.23
CA THR A 321 7.07 -15.30 3.89
C THR A 321 7.15 -16.52 2.99
N ILE A 322 7.62 -17.64 3.54
CA ILE A 322 7.62 -18.96 2.89
C ILE A 322 6.70 -19.87 3.69
N GLU A 323 5.68 -20.43 3.06
CA GLU A 323 4.69 -21.29 3.71
C GLU A 323 4.31 -22.54 2.91
N LYS A 324 3.99 -23.62 3.63
CA LYS A 324 3.45 -24.88 3.10
C LYS A 324 2.37 -25.39 4.04
N GLY A 325 1.13 -25.01 3.77
CA GLY A 325 -0.03 -25.36 4.58
C GLY A 325 0.16 -25.02 6.07
N LYS A 326 -0.19 -25.97 6.95
CA LYS A 326 0.00 -25.84 8.41
C LYS A 326 1.35 -26.36 8.92
N LEU A 327 2.22 -26.87 8.03
CA LEU A 327 3.46 -27.53 8.42
C LEU A 327 4.64 -26.55 8.50
N ILE A 328 4.77 -25.66 7.53
CA ILE A 328 5.90 -24.74 7.42
C ILE A 328 5.37 -23.33 7.24
N LYS A 329 5.88 -22.40 8.04
CA LYS A 329 5.66 -20.96 7.90
C LYS A 329 6.81 -20.21 8.53
N ILE A 330 7.67 -19.59 7.73
CA ILE A 330 8.76 -18.73 8.21
C ILE A 330 8.67 -17.38 7.50
N THR A 331 9.09 -16.32 8.20
CA THR A 331 9.09 -14.97 7.64
C THR A 331 10.46 -14.34 7.79
N PHE A 332 11.14 -14.10 6.67
CA PHE A 332 12.39 -13.35 6.62
C PHE A 332 12.11 -11.87 6.79
N LYS A 333 12.98 -11.19 7.54
CA LYS A 333 12.86 -9.79 7.91
C LYS A 333 14.21 -9.10 8.00
N ASP A 334 14.21 -7.83 7.67
CA ASP A 334 15.36 -6.97 7.85
C ASP A 334 15.34 -6.32 9.24
N SER A 335 16.35 -6.63 10.06
CA SER A 335 16.47 -6.00 11.38
C SER A 335 16.86 -4.53 11.31
N TYR A 336 17.54 -4.08 10.24
CA TYR A 336 17.97 -2.70 10.07
C TYR A 336 16.76 -1.75 9.88
N LEU A 337 15.70 -2.23 9.24
CA LEU A 337 14.44 -1.48 9.10
C LEU A 337 13.68 -1.34 10.42
N MET A 338 14.01 -2.16 11.42
CA MET A 338 13.46 -2.08 12.77
C MET A 338 14.38 -1.28 13.71
N LEU A 339 15.70 -1.41 13.55
CA LEU A 339 16.75 -0.80 14.36
C LEU A 339 17.84 -0.23 13.43
N PRO A 340 17.70 1.03 12.96
CA PRO A 340 18.53 1.61 11.90
C PRO A 340 19.90 2.10 12.42
N SER A 341 20.72 1.16 12.89
CA SER A 341 22.09 1.40 13.36
C SER A 341 22.93 0.15 13.11
N SER A 342 24.26 0.27 13.13
CA SER A 342 25.13 -0.87 12.92
C SER A 342 25.02 -1.89 14.05
N LEU A 343 25.21 -3.17 13.73
CA LEU A 343 25.14 -4.26 14.69
C LEU A 343 26.02 -4.01 15.93
N SER A 344 27.26 -3.53 15.75
CA SER A 344 28.15 -3.25 16.89
C SER A 344 27.66 -2.10 17.77
N LYS A 345 27.10 -1.02 17.19
CA LYS A 345 26.50 0.08 17.96
C LYS A 345 25.28 -0.42 18.74
N LEU A 346 24.42 -1.22 18.11
CA LEU A 346 23.27 -1.83 18.77
C LEU A 346 23.71 -2.77 19.89
N ALA A 347 24.75 -3.58 19.67
CA ALA A 347 25.25 -4.50 20.69
C ALA A 347 25.68 -3.77 21.97
N LYS A 348 26.43 -2.68 21.81
CA LYS A 348 26.82 -1.78 22.92
C LYS A 348 25.60 -1.15 23.60
N GLN A 349 24.67 -0.58 22.84
CA GLN A 349 23.47 0.08 23.36
C GLN A 349 22.56 -0.88 24.16
N PHE A 350 22.38 -2.10 23.66
CA PHE A 350 21.57 -3.12 24.33
C PHE A 350 22.36 -3.91 25.39
N LYS A 351 23.65 -3.61 25.60
CA LYS A 351 24.55 -4.30 26.53
C LYS A 351 24.51 -5.81 26.31
N VAL A 352 24.74 -6.24 25.07
CA VAL A 352 24.85 -7.64 24.69
C VAL A 352 26.27 -7.94 24.22
N ASP A 353 26.56 -9.22 24.03
CA ASP A 353 27.86 -9.65 23.50
C ASP A 353 28.08 -8.92 22.16
N ASN A 354 29.27 -8.35 21.96
CA ASN A 354 29.59 -7.55 20.78
C ASN A 354 30.19 -8.43 19.67
N LYS A 355 30.33 -7.83 18.49
CA LYS A 355 31.07 -8.38 17.35
C LYS A 355 32.49 -8.80 17.77
N GLY A 356 32.91 -9.98 17.30
CA GLY A 356 34.25 -10.52 17.56
C GLY A 356 35.35 -9.85 16.72
N ILE A 357 36.60 -10.24 16.99
CA ILE A 357 37.78 -9.80 16.24
C ILE A 357 37.88 -10.64 14.94
N PHE A 358 38.01 -9.98 13.77
CA PHE A 358 38.17 -10.70 12.50
C PHE A 358 39.01 -9.91 11.47
N PRO A 359 39.94 -10.56 10.74
CA PRO A 359 40.82 -9.91 9.77
C PRO A 359 40.20 -9.82 8.36
N TYR A 360 39.28 -8.88 8.14
CA TYR A 360 38.54 -8.76 6.87
C TYR A 360 39.42 -8.59 5.62
N LYS A 361 40.59 -7.97 5.73
CA LYS A 361 41.47 -7.77 4.57
C LYS A 361 42.25 -9.03 4.21
N PHE A 362 42.47 -9.92 5.18
CA PHE A 362 43.27 -11.13 4.98
C PHE A 362 42.56 -12.14 4.08
N ILE A 363 41.22 -12.20 4.16
CA ILE A 363 40.45 -13.23 3.45
C ILE A 363 40.50 -13.12 1.93
N ASN A 364 40.73 -11.91 1.40
CA ASN A 364 40.76 -11.69 -0.05
C ASN A 364 42.11 -12.10 -0.69
N ILE A 365 43.13 -12.42 0.12
CA ILE A 365 44.49 -12.70 -0.36
C ILE A 365 45.00 -14.11 0.00
N ILE A 366 44.22 -14.88 0.75
CA ILE A 366 44.61 -16.19 1.27
C ILE A 366 43.56 -17.25 0.89
N PRO A 367 43.92 -18.53 0.71
CA PRO A 367 42.93 -19.57 0.49
C PRO A 367 42.05 -19.80 1.73
N LEU A 368 40.77 -20.13 1.50
CA LEU A 368 39.76 -20.30 2.56
C LEU A 368 40.05 -21.45 3.55
N ASN A 369 40.94 -22.37 3.21
CA ASN A 369 41.40 -23.47 4.07
C ASN A 369 42.72 -23.15 4.80
N TYR A 370 43.10 -21.88 4.90
CA TYR A 370 44.32 -21.46 5.58
C TYR A 370 44.34 -21.89 7.04
N ASN A 371 45.45 -22.55 7.41
CA ASN A 371 45.84 -22.91 8.76
C ASN A 371 47.30 -22.48 8.94
N GLY A 372 47.57 -21.58 9.88
CA GLY A 372 48.92 -21.05 10.07
C GLY A 372 49.02 -20.02 11.18
N ASN A 373 49.86 -19.02 10.95
CA ASN A 373 50.07 -17.93 11.88
C ASN A 373 48.88 -16.97 11.89
N VAL A 374 48.69 -16.27 13.01
CA VAL A 374 47.71 -15.19 13.11
C VAL A 374 48.08 -14.11 12.09
N PRO A 375 47.12 -13.54 11.34
CA PRO A 375 47.41 -12.47 10.40
C PRO A 375 48.04 -11.25 11.08
N ASP A 376 48.82 -10.50 10.31
CA ASP A 376 49.40 -9.25 10.80
C ASP A 376 48.30 -8.22 11.17
N TYR A 377 48.62 -7.36 12.12
CA TYR A 377 47.72 -6.29 12.61
C TYR A 377 47.07 -5.47 11.49
N ASN A 378 47.79 -5.22 10.39
CA ASN A 378 47.32 -4.41 9.25
C ASN A 378 46.09 -4.99 8.53
N TYR A 379 45.78 -6.27 8.75
CA TYR A 379 44.61 -6.94 8.18
C TYR A 379 43.33 -6.78 9.02
N PHE A 380 43.44 -6.28 10.25
CA PHE A 380 42.32 -6.01 11.14
C PHE A 380 41.83 -4.56 10.99
N SER A 381 40.54 -4.35 11.23
CA SER A 381 39.91 -3.03 11.17
C SER A 381 39.32 -2.69 12.53
N ASN A 382 39.49 -1.45 13.00
CA ASN A 382 38.92 -0.94 14.25
C ASN A 382 39.33 -1.75 15.51
N LEU A 383 40.57 -2.23 15.55
CA LEU A 383 41.14 -2.98 16.66
C LEU A 383 42.33 -2.21 17.24
N SER A 384 42.45 -2.10 18.56
CA SER A 384 43.64 -1.51 19.19
C SER A 384 44.83 -2.48 19.14
N ILE A 385 46.05 -1.94 19.23
CA ILE A 385 47.27 -2.75 19.26
C ILE A 385 47.29 -3.70 20.47
N GLU A 386 46.72 -3.28 21.60
CA GLU A 386 46.62 -4.09 22.81
C GLU A 386 45.66 -5.27 22.62
N GLU A 387 44.46 -5.02 22.07
CA GLU A 387 43.50 -6.08 21.75
C GLU A 387 44.07 -7.07 20.74
N TYR A 388 44.81 -6.60 19.73
CA TYR A 388 45.51 -7.46 18.77
C TYR A 388 46.56 -8.34 19.45
N ASN A 389 47.42 -7.75 20.29
CA ASN A 389 48.46 -8.51 20.99
C ASN A 389 47.85 -9.58 21.90
N ASN A 390 46.73 -9.28 22.57
CA ASN A 390 45.99 -10.25 23.37
C ASN A 390 45.36 -11.35 22.52
N TYR A 391 44.79 -11.00 21.37
CA TYR A 391 44.26 -11.96 20.40
C TYR A 391 45.37 -12.88 19.89
N ASN A 392 46.51 -12.34 19.45
CA ASN A 392 47.65 -13.11 18.95
C ASN A 392 48.21 -14.07 20.01
N LYS A 393 48.36 -13.61 21.26
CA LYS A 393 48.78 -14.45 22.40
C LYS A 393 47.82 -15.63 22.66
N SER A 394 46.54 -15.51 22.33
CA SER A 394 45.60 -16.63 22.49
C SER A 394 45.88 -17.82 21.56
N PHE A 395 46.74 -17.62 20.55
CA PHE A 395 47.18 -18.66 19.61
C PHE A 395 48.65 -19.08 19.82
N SER A 396 49.31 -18.68 20.91
CA SER A 396 50.74 -19.02 21.12
C SER A 396 51.04 -20.53 21.08
N ASN A 397 50.05 -21.37 21.40
CA ASN A 397 50.17 -22.84 21.36
C ASN A 397 49.16 -23.50 20.39
N ASN A 398 48.45 -22.72 19.57
CA ASN A 398 47.39 -23.22 18.69
C ASN A 398 47.58 -22.68 17.27
N ILE A 399 47.25 -23.49 16.27
CA ILE A 399 47.25 -23.04 14.87
C ILE A 399 46.03 -22.14 14.64
N TRP A 400 46.24 -20.99 14.02
CA TRP A 400 45.14 -20.11 13.61
C TRP A 400 44.48 -20.66 12.34
N SER A 401 43.20 -20.98 12.44
CA SER A 401 42.38 -21.53 11.36
C SER A 401 41.40 -20.47 10.88
N LEU A 402 41.52 -20.06 9.61
CA LEU A 402 40.62 -19.07 9.01
C LEU A 402 39.17 -19.55 9.10
N ARG A 403 38.94 -20.84 8.85
CA ARG A 403 37.61 -21.44 8.89
C ARG A 403 36.98 -21.35 10.28
N ASP A 404 37.72 -21.74 11.31
CA ASP A 404 37.17 -21.80 12.67
C ASP A 404 36.93 -20.40 13.25
N GLU A 405 37.84 -19.46 12.98
CA GLU A 405 37.69 -18.08 13.42
C GLU A 405 36.58 -17.35 12.67
N THR A 406 36.37 -17.63 11.38
CA THR A 406 35.22 -17.09 10.63
C THR A 406 33.91 -17.63 11.21
N ILE A 407 33.82 -18.94 11.46
CA ILE A 407 32.63 -19.57 12.05
C ILE A 407 32.31 -18.94 13.40
N LYS A 408 33.30 -18.86 14.29
CA LYS A 408 33.15 -18.25 15.61
C LYS A 408 32.66 -16.81 15.53
N TYR A 409 33.22 -16.03 14.61
CA TYR A 409 32.85 -14.64 14.40
C TYR A 409 31.42 -14.49 13.85
N CYS A 410 31.04 -15.23 12.80
CA CYS A 410 29.70 -15.14 12.20
C CYS A 410 28.60 -15.66 13.14
N GLU A 411 28.89 -16.72 13.91
CA GLU A 411 28.02 -17.18 14.99
C GLU A 411 27.83 -16.15 16.09
N GLN A 412 28.87 -15.37 16.40
CA GLN A 412 28.80 -14.29 17.37
C GLN A 412 27.93 -13.15 16.84
N ASP A 413 28.03 -12.78 15.57
CA ASP A 413 27.15 -11.77 14.94
C ASP A 413 25.68 -12.22 14.98
N CYS A 414 25.39 -13.48 14.63
CA CYS A 414 24.06 -14.08 14.78
C CYS A 414 23.54 -13.99 16.22
N LYS A 415 24.34 -14.44 17.19
CA LYS A 415 23.97 -14.41 18.62
C LYS A 415 23.70 -12.98 19.11
N SER A 416 24.55 -12.04 18.73
CA SER A 416 24.44 -10.63 19.09
C SER A 416 23.13 -10.05 18.55
N LEU A 417 22.83 -10.29 17.27
CA LEU A 417 21.58 -9.86 16.65
C LEU A 417 20.36 -10.47 17.35
N TYR A 418 20.40 -11.76 17.69
CA TYR A 418 19.31 -12.43 18.39
C TYR A 418 19.05 -11.77 19.75
N GLN A 419 20.11 -11.52 20.53
CA GLN A 419 20.00 -10.90 21.85
C GLN A 419 19.44 -9.47 21.75
N ILE A 420 19.85 -8.68 20.75
CA ILE A 420 19.33 -7.34 20.47
C ILE A 420 17.82 -7.40 20.18
N ILE A 421 17.40 -8.21 19.20
CA ILE A 421 15.99 -8.29 18.81
C ILE A 421 15.13 -8.85 19.96
N ASN A 422 15.65 -9.81 20.72
CA ASN A 422 14.97 -10.35 21.90
C ASN A 422 14.79 -9.29 23.00
N LYS A 423 15.83 -8.52 23.32
CA LYS A 423 15.76 -7.41 24.30
C LYS A 423 14.81 -6.31 23.82
N PHE A 424 14.89 -5.90 22.56
CA PHE A 424 13.98 -4.92 21.98
C PHE A 424 12.52 -5.41 21.99
N SER A 425 12.27 -6.67 21.62
CA SER A 425 10.93 -7.29 21.70
C SER A 425 10.37 -7.25 23.12
N LYS A 426 11.19 -7.64 24.11
CA LYS A 426 10.80 -7.60 25.54
C LYS A 426 10.48 -6.18 26.00
N LEU A 427 11.28 -5.20 25.60
CA LEU A 427 11.06 -3.78 25.92
C LEU A 427 9.72 -3.27 25.37
N ILE A 428 9.49 -3.46 24.06
CA ILE A 428 8.25 -3.03 23.40
C ILE A 428 7.04 -3.74 23.97
N PHE A 429 7.13 -5.05 24.23
CA PHE A 429 6.05 -5.80 24.85
C PHE A 429 5.75 -5.30 26.27
N LYS A 430 6.78 -5.00 27.08
CA LYS A 430 6.62 -4.46 28.44
C LYS A 430 5.89 -3.11 28.41
N LEU A 431 6.28 -2.21 27.51
CA LEU A 431 5.74 -0.84 27.45
C LEU A 431 4.36 -0.75 26.77
N PHE A 432 4.11 -1.56 25.74
CA PHE A 432 2.96 -1.38 24.85
C PHE A 432 2.11 -2.63 24.65
N ARG A 433 2.54 -3.80 25.15
CA ARG A 433 1.91 -5.10 24.90
C ARG A 433 1.74 -5.39 23.39
N ILE A 434 2.70 -4.95 22.58
CA ILE A 434 2.75 -5.20 21.13
C ILE A 434 3.87 -6.17 20.82
N ASN A 435 3.61 -7.11 19.89
CA ASN A 435 4.62 -8.05 19.40
C ASN A 435 5.29 -7.47 18.14
N ILE A 436 6.58 -7.13 18.24
CA ILE A 436 7.36 -6.57 17.13
C ILE A 436 7.44 -7.51 15.92
N LEU A 437 7.32 -8.82 16.14
CA LEU A 437 7.41 -9.85 15.10
C LEU A 437 6.23 -9.82 14.12
N LYS A 438 5.20 -8.98 14.32
CA LYS A 438 4.13 -8.77 13.35
C LYS A 438 4.44 -7.68 12.32
N TYR A 439 5.47 -6.87 12.56
CA TYR A 439 5.74 -5.67 11.79
C TYR A 439 7.09 -5.79 11.08
N PRO A 440 7.22 -5.35 9.81
CA PRO A 440 8.48 -5.40 9.09
C PRO A 440 9.40 -4.21 9.39
N THR A 441 8.86 -3.08 9.88
CA THR A 441 9.62 -1.84 10.05
C THR A 441 9.30 -1.11 11.35
N LEU A 442 10.19 -0.22 11.78
CA LEU A 442 9.97 0.63 12.95
C LEU A 442 8.74 1.53 12.79
N SER A 443 8.51 2.11 11.61
CA SER A 443 7.35 2.98 11.36
C SER A 443 6.02 2.20 11.46
N SER A 444 5.98 0.96 10.93
CA SER A 444 4.79 0.12 11.05
C SER A 444 4.53 -0.34 12.49
N LEU A 445 5.59 -0.60 13.26
CA LEU A 445 5.51 -0.86 14.69
C LEU A 445 4.99 0.38 15.47
N ALA A 446 5.55 1.56 15.20
CA ALA A 446 5.13 2.81 15.84
C ALA A 446 3.65 3.10 15.58
N PHE A 447 3.19 2.92 14.33
CA PHE A 447 1.79 3.09 13.98
C PHE A 447 0.87 2.07 14.68
N ALA A 448 1.33 0.83 14.86
CA ALA A 448 0.59 -0.17 15.64
C ALA A 448 0.51 0.17 17.13
N ILE A 449 1.58 0.73 17.71
CA ILE A 449 1.58 1.22 19.09
C ILE A 449 0.56 2.38 19.22
N TYR A 450 0.58 3.33 18.29
CA TYR A 450 -0.41 4.41 18.21
C TYR A 450 -1.84 3.87 18.21
N ARG A 451 -2.15 2.96 17.28
CA ARG A 451 -3.49 2.34 17.14
C ARG A 451 -3.93 1.48 18.33
N SER A 452 -3.01 1.06 19.18
CA SER A 452 -3.28 0.21 20.36
C SER A 452 -3.40 1.01 21.66
N LYS A 453 -2.64 2.10 21.79
CA LYS A 453 -2.52 2.85 23.05
C LYS A 453 -3.06 4.27 22.96
N PHE A 454 -2.88 4.94 21.83
CA PHE A 454 -3.06 6.39 21.71
C PHE A 454 -4.24 6.80 20.82
N LEU A 455 -4.79 5.88 20.01
CA LEU A 455 -5.94 6.17 19.17
C LEU A 455 -7.20 6.51 20.00
N GLY A 456 -7.36 5.97 21.20
CA GLY A 456 -8.53 6.24 22.05
C GLY A 456 -9.84 5.96 21.30
N ASP A 457 -10.86 6.79 21.45
CA ASP A 457 -12.12 6.68 20.70
C ASP A 457 -12.17 7.60 19.47
N ALA A 458 -11.03 8.13 19.06
CA ALA A 458 -10.93 8.97 17.88
C ALA A 458 -11.33 8.19 16.62
N LYS A 459 -12.27 8.76 15.85
CA LYS A 459 -12.73 8.22 14.57
C LYS A 459 -11.97 8.88 13.43
N ILE A 460 -10.82 8.32 13.08
CA ILE A 460 -10.01 8.81 11.96
C ILE A 460 -10.48 8.12 10.67
N PRO A 461 -11.10 8.85 9.71
CA PRO A 461 -11.58 8.26 8.47
C PRO A 461 -10.42 7.87 7.55
N LEU A 462 -10.58 6.76 6.84
CA LEU A 462 -9.65 6.31 5.81
C LEU A 462 -10.08 6.94 4.48
N ILE A 463 -9.53 8.13 4.21
CA ILE A 463 -9.84 8.92 3.02
C ILE A 463 -9.15 8.33 1.79
N THR A 464 -9.89 8.21 0.68
CA THR A 464 -9.41 7.71 -0.60
C THR A 464 -9.92 8.58 -1.76
N GLY A 465 -9.42 8.33 -2.97
CA GLY A 465 -9.86 9.03 -4.19
C GLY A 465 -9.47 10.50 -4.23
N GLN A 466 -10.30 11.31 -4.89
CA GLN A 466 -9.99 12.73 -5.15
C GLN A 466 -9.73 13.51 -3.87
N ILE A 467 -10.49 13.26 -2.79
CA ILE A 467 -10.31 13.96 -1.51
C ILE A 467 -8.90 13.69 -0.96
N TYR A 468 -8.40 12.46 -1.05
CA TYR A 468 -7.05 12.14 -0.63
C TYR A 468 -6.00 12.85 -1.51
N ASP A 469 -6.20 12.88 -2.82
CA ASP A 469 -5.29 13.53 -3.76
C ASP A 469 -5.22 15.04 -3.53
N ASP A 470 -6.38 15.69 -3.29
CA ASP A 470 -6.49 17.11 -2.97
C ASP A 470 -5.78 17.43 -1.65
N LEU A 471 -6.02 16.64 -0.60
CA LEU A 471 -5.32 16.78 0.67
C LEU A 471 -3.81 16.62 0.48
N LYS A 472 -3.37 15.60 -0.26
CA LYS A 472 -1.95 15.32 -0.52
C LYS A 472 -1.25 16.48 -1.23
N LEU A 473 -1.93 17.21 -2.11
CA LEU A 473 -1.37 18.42 -2.73
C LEU A 473 -1.07 19.50 -1.68
N GLY A 474 -1.90 19.63 -0.64
CA GLY A 474 -1.68 20.54 0.49
C GLY A 474 -0.48 20.19 1.39
N TYR A 475 0.05 18.96 1.31
CA TYR A 475 1.22 18.52 2.08
C TYR A 475 2.56 18.63 1.31
N LYS A 476 2.58 19.32 0.16
CA LYS A 476 3.82 19.56 -0.58
C LYS A 476 4.51 20.82 -0.06
N PHE A 477 5.63 20.63 0.64
CA PHE A 477 6.51 21.73 1.02
C PHE A 477 7.61 21.88 -0.02
N LYS A 478 7.81 23.10 -0.53
CA LYS A 478 9.00 23.46 -1.31
C LYS A 478 9.99 24.10 -0.34
N ILE A 479 11.13 23.45 -0.11
CA ILE A 479 12.23 24.08 0.62
C ILE A 479 12.83 25.12 -0.33
N ILE A 480 12.68 26.40 0.01
CA ILE A 480 13.15 27.53 -0.82
C ILE A 480 14.63 27.80 -0.56
N SER A 481 15.04 27.66 0.69
CA SER A 481 16.40 27.84 1.18
C SER A 481 16.54 27.08 2.51
N GLY A 482 17.78 26.78 2.91
CA GLY A 482 18.10 26.18 4.19
C GLY A 482 19.40 26.75 4.72
N TYR A 483 19.49 26.93 6.04
CA TYR A 483 20.71 27.36 6.70
C TYR A 483 21.52 26.13 7.10
N LEU A 484 22.81 26.14 6.77
CA LEU A 484 23.76 25.17 7.29
C LEU A 484 24.25 25.72 8.63
N PHE A 485 23.94 25.03 9.73
CA PHE A 485 24.48 25.38 11.04
C PHE A 485 25.69 24.48 11.34
N ASP A 486 26.71 25.06 11.96
CA ASP A 486 27.76 24.26 12.60
C ASP A 486 27.18 23.41 13.72
N GLN A 487 27.74 22.22 13.92
CA GLN A 487 27.19 21.21 14.80
C GLN A 487 27.27 21.64 16.28
N GLY A 488 26.18 22.21 16.81
CA GLY A 488 25.97 22.48 18.24
C GLY A 488 24.92 21.56 18.85
N PHE A 489 24.95 21.36 20.18
CA PHE A 489 23.96 20.58 20.93
C PHE A 489 22.64 21.36 21.09
N ILE A 490 21.88 21.51 19.99
CA ILE A 490 20.62 22.25 19.96
C ILE A 490 19.54 21.55 20.82
N PHE A 491 19.54 20.22 20.88
CA PHE A 491 18.45 19.45 21.50
C PHE A 491 18.39 19.48 23.03
N GLU A 492 19.48 19.76 23.74
CA GLU A 492 19.45 19.74 25.21
C GLU A 492 18.68 20.94 25.78
N ASN A 493 18.78 22.10 25.12
CA ASN A 493 18.14 23.34 25.58
C ASN A 493 16.65 23.43 25.19
N TYR A 494 16.28 22.96 23.99
CA TYR A 494 14.92 23.16 23.46
C TYR A 494 13.93 22.04 23.80
N VAL A 495 14.37 20.86 24.26
CA VAL A 495 13.44 19.76 24.57
C VAL A 495 12.51 20.13 25.74
N ASN A 496 13.03 20.82 26.75
CA ASN A 496 12.22 21.29 27.87
C ASN A 496 11.25 22.39 27.41
N GLU A 497 11.71 23.39 26.65
CA GLU A 497 10.84 24.44 26.11
C GLU A 497 9.74 23.89 25.18
N LEU A 498 10.07 22.97 24.25
CA LEU A 498 9.08 22.36 23.36
C LEU A 498 8.07 21.47 24.10
N TYR A 499 8.48 20.87 25.22
CA TYR A 499 7.59 20.13 26.09
C TYR A 499 6.63 21.07 26.84
N GLU A 500 7.14 22.17 27.40
CA GLU A 500 6.34 23.19 28.08
C GLU A 500 5.35 23.88 27.13
N ILE A 501 5.77 24.25 25.92
CA ILE A 501 4.89 24.83 24.87
C ILE A 501 3.73 23.90 24.50
N LYS A 502 3.92 22.59 24.64
CA LYS A 502 2.88 21.59 24.35
C LYS A 502 1.88 21.42 25.52
N ILE A 503 2.27 21.81 26.73
CA ILE A 503 1.45 21.70 27.94
C ILE A 503 0.63 22.97 28.18
N THR A 504 1.14 24.14 27.75
CA THR A 504 0.35 25.36 27.56
C THR A 504 -0.58 25.25 26.36
#